data_AF-A0A945BDY7-F1
#
_entry.id   AF-A0A945BDY7-F1
#
_cell.length_a   1.000
_cell.length_b   1.000
_cell.length_c   1.000
_cell.angle_alpha   90.00
_cell.angle_beta   90.00
_cell.angle_gamma   90.00
#
_symmetry.space_group_name_H-M   'P 1'
#
loop_
_entity.id
_entity.type
_entity.pdbx_description
1 polymer ?
#
loop_
_entity_poly.entity_id
_entity_poly.type
_entity_poly.pdbx_seq_one_letter_code
_entity_poly.pdbx_strand_id
1 'polypeptide(L)'
;MANNDGYGAYFSVPEIISFWTKANGLDEKEELLLEDIDKNDNTTILFERYFSTDNTNEVWSYTLQGGGHRWPMAKWSLEEEKEALELYGATNRDISATDEIWRFFQHHLSN
;
A
#
# COMPACT_ATOMS: atom_id res chain seq x y z
N MET A 1 -4.16 10.23 -20.60
CA MET A 1 -4.49 10.66 -19.23
C MET A 1 -5.10 12.04 -19.28
N ALA A 2 -6.26 12.23 -18.67
CA ALA A 2 -6.95 13.51 -18.58
C ALA A 2 -6.92 13.99 -17.12
N ASN A 3 -6.75 15.29 -16.89
CA ASN A 3 -6.81 15.90 -15.56
C ASN A 3 -8.27 16.17 -15.18
N ASN A 4 -9.03 15.11 -14.89
CA ASN A 4 -10.46 15.23 -14.62
C ASN A 4 -10.77 15.72 -13.20
N ASP A 5 -9.88 15.44 -12.24
CA ASP A 5 -10.12 15.72 -10.82
C ASP A 5 -9.38 16.98 -10.31
N GLY A 6 -8.64 17.66 -11.18
CA GLY A 6 -7.95 18.93 -10.86
C GLY A 6 -6.56 18.79 -10.24
N TYR A 7 -6.11 17.58 -9.93
CA TYR A 7 -4.79 17.30 -9.32
C TYR A 7 -3.66 17.05 -10.34
N GLY A 8 -3.95 17.16 -11.64
CA GLY A 8 -3.03 16.84 -12.73
C GLY A 8 -3.31 15.48 -13.35
N ALA A 9 -2.62 15.16 -14.45
CA ALA A 9 -2.66 13.83 -15.02
C ALA A 9 -1.74 12.90 -14.20
N TYR A 10 -2.31 11.90 -13.53
CA TYR A 10 -1.58 10.83 -12.86
C TYR A 10 -2.06 9.47 -13.35
N PHE A 11 -1.14 8.50 -13.34
CA PHE A 11 -1.48 7.11 -13.58
C PHE A 11 -2.26 6.56 -12.38
N SER A 12 -3.21 5.66 -12.65
CA SER A 12 -3.81 4.85 -11.60
C SER A 12 -2.76 3.97 -10.92
N VAL A 13 -3.02 3.56 -9.67
CA VAL A 13 -2.11 2.65 -8.95
C VAL A 13 -1.81 1.37 -9.75
N PRO A 14 -2.80 0.68 -10.37
CA PRO A 14 -2.52 -0.48 -11.22
C PRO A 14 -1.62 -0.18 -12.43
N GLU A 15 -1.76 1.00 -13.04
CA GLU A 15 -0.89 1.42 -14.15
C GLU A 15 0.55 1.67 -13.67
N ILE A 16 0.74 2.27 -12.49
CA ILE A 16 2.07 2.48 -11.89
C ILE A 16 2.74 1.14 -11.56
N ILE A 17 2.00 0.21 -10.95
CA ILE A 17 2.51 -1.14 -10.65
C ILE A 17 2.91 -1.84 -11.95
N SER A 18 2.02 -1.86 -12.94
CA SER A 18 2.29 -2.49 -14.24
C SER A 18 3.50 -1.89 -14.96
N PHE A 19 3.69 -0.57 -14.85
CA PHE A 19 4.86 0.10 -15.40
C PHE A 19 6.15 -0.41 -14.73
N TRP A 20 6.20 -0.44 -13.39
CA TRP A 20 7.40 -0.83 -12.66
C TRP A 20 7.71 -2.32 -12.73
N THR A 21 6.69 -3.20 -12.75
CA THR A 21 6.92 -4.63 -12.95
C THR A 21 7.53 -4.90 -14.31
N LYS A 22 7.00 -4.27 -15.37
CA LYS A 22 7.56 -4.37 -16.72
C LYS A 22 8.97 -3.79 -16.81
N ALA A 23 9.21 -2.62 -16.22
CA ALA A 23 10.51 -1.96 -16.26
C ALA A 23 11.63 -2.78 -15.58
N ASN A 24 11.27 -3.56 -14.56
CA ASN A 24 12.19 -4.41 -13.81
C ASN A 24 12.24 -5.88 -14.30
N GLY A 25 11.46 -6.23 -15.32
CA GLY A 25 11.40 -7.60 -15.84
C GLY A 25 10.87 -8.61 -14.82
N LEU A 26 9.83 -8.22 -14.05
CA LEU A 26 9.21 -9.06 -13.03
C LEU A 26 8.07 -9.87 -13.64
N ASP A 27 8.15 -11.18 -13.53
CA ASP A 27 7.25 -12.14 -14.16
C ASP A 27 6.52 -13.07 -13.15
N GLU A 28 6.91 -13.02 -11.89
CA GLU A 28 6.26 -13.74 -10.79
C GLU A 28 5.41 -12.78 -9.92
N LYS A 29 4.33 -13.32 -9.34
CA LYS A 29 3.44 -12.60 -8.41
C LYS A 29 3.03 -13.49 -7.25
N GLU A 30 3.18 -12.98 -6.04
CA GLU A 30 2.56 -13.48 -4.82
C GLU A 30 1.47 -12.52 -4.33
N GLU A 31 0.41 -13.08 -3.77
CA GLU A 31 -0.71 -12.32 -3.21
C GLU A 31 -1.09 -12.92 -1.86
N LEU A 32 -1.29 -12.04 -0.86
CA LEU A 32 -1.61 -12.41 0.51
C LEU A 32 -2.61 -11.41 1.09
N LEU A 33 -3.73 -11.90 1.60
CA LEU A 33 -4.56 -11.12 2.51
C LEU A 33 -3.88 -11.09 3.87
N LEU A 34 -3.46 -9.92 4.35
CA LEU A 34 -2.84 -9.78 5.65
C LEU A 34 -3.86 -10.01 6.77
N GLU A 35 -3.37 -10.40 7.95
CA GLU A 35 -4.21 -10.56 9.13
C GLU A 35 -4.85 -9.23 9.55
N ASP A 36 -6.17 -9.24 9.76
CA ASP A 36 -6.95 -8.14 10.33
C ASP A 36 -6.83 -8.19 11.87
N ILE A 37 -5.99 -7.30 12.41
CA ILE A 37 -5.64 -7.22 13.83
C ILE A 37 -6.64 -6.30 14.55
N ASP A 38 -6.92 -5.11 14.01
CA ASP A 38 -7.94 -4.18 14.53
C ASP A 38 -9.26 -4.24 13.74
N LYS A 39 -10.09 -5.20 14.12
CA LYS A 39 -11.42 -5.44 13.56
C LYS A 39 -12.41 -4.28 13.70
N ASN A 40 -12.07 -3.21 14.44
CA ASN A 40 -12.95 -2.06 14.64
C ASN A 40 -12.75 -0.97 13.60
N ASP A 41 -11.67 -1.01 12.81
CA ASP A 41 -11.40 -0.01 11.78
C ASP A 41 -12.14 -0.29 10.46
N ASN A 42 -12.74 -1.48 10.32
CA ASN A 42 -13.47 -1.96 9.14
C ASN A 42 -12.64 -1.95 7.85
N THR A 43 -11.33 -2.15 7.96
CA THR A 43 -10.41 -2.23 6.82
C THR A 43 -9.71 -3.57 6.76
N THR A 44 -9.22 -3.94 5.58
CA THR A 44 -8.33 -5.10 5.39
C THR A 44 -7.26 -4.75 4.36
N ILE A 45 -6.20 -5.55 4.28
CA ILE A 45 -5.08 -5.30 3.37
C ILE A 45 -4.83 -6.49 2.47
N LEU A 46 -4.88 -6.26 1.16
CA LEU A 46 -4.34 -7.17 0.16
C LEU A 46 -2.90 -6.75 -0.14
N PHE A 47 -1.95 -7.60 0.22
CA PHE A 47 -0.54 -7.45 -0.14
C PHE A 47 -0.25 -8.21 -1.43
N GLU A 48 0.44 -7.56 -2.36
CA GLU A 48 0.92 -8.15 -3.60
C GLU A 48 2.42 -7.89 -3.74
N ARG A 49 3.18 -8.94 -4.04
CA ARG A 49 4.61 -8.90 -4.26
C ARG A 49 4.91 -9.39 -5.66
N TYR A 50 5.54 -8.55 -6.46
CA TYR A 50 6.00 -8.87 -7.81
C TYR A 50 7.52 -9.03 -7.80
N PHE A 51 8.03 -10.09 -8.41
CA PHE A 51 9.46 -10.43 -8.40
C PHE A 51 9.84 -11.27 -9.63
N SER A 52 11.10 -11.68 -9.73
CA SER A 52 11.59 -12.64 -10.71
C SER A 52 12.68 -13.50 -10.09
N THR A 53 12.96 -14.68 -10.64
CA THR A 53 14.12 -15.50 -10.24
C THR A 53 15.43 -15.03 -10.87
N ASP A 54 15.37 -14.19 -11.90
CA ASP A 54 16.52 -13.78 -12.70
C ASP A 54 17.21 -12.50 -12.18
N ASN A 55 16.59 -11.81 -11.23
CA ASN A 55 17.14 -10.61 -10.59
C ASN A 55 16.55 -10.43 -9.17
N THR A 56 17.04 -9.42 -8.45
CA THR A 56 16.64 -9.13 -7.06
C THR A 56 15.70 -7.94 -6.94
N ASN A 57 15.17 -7.42 -8.04
CA ASN A 57 14.26 -6.29 -8.00
C ASN A 57 12.85 -6.78 -7.65
N GLU A 58 12.12 -5.96 -6.91
CA GLU A 58 10.79 -6.29 -6.45
C GLU A 58 9.89 -5.05 -6.46
N VAL A 59 8.60 -5.26 -6.68
CA VAL A 59 7.57 -4.23 -6.48
C VAL A 59 6.58 -4.77 -5.46
N TRP A 60 6.41 -4.03 -4.35
CA TRP A 60 5.48 -4.39 -3.28
C TRP A 60 4.29 -3.42 -3.32
N SER A 61 3.08 -3.97 -3.24
CA SER A 61 1.82 -3.23 -3.26
C SER A 61 0.97 -3.63 -2.07
N TYR A 62 0.38 -2.65 -1.40
CA TYR A 62 -0.52 -2.83 -0.27
C TYR A 62 -1.82 -2.10 -0.61
N THR A 63 -2.86 -2.86 -0.92
CA THR A 63 -4.19 -2.32 -1.23
C THR A 63 -5.06 -2.39 0.01
N LEU A 64 -5.41 -1.22 0.55
CA LEU A 64 -6.36 -1.11 1.66
C LEU A 64 -7.79 -1.18 1.12
N GLN A 65 -8.55 -2.18 1.57
CA GLN A 65 -9.98 -2.31 1.28
C GLN A 65 -10.79 -1.66 2.42
N GLY A 66 -11.80 -0.86 2.06
CA GLY A 66 -12.58 -0.08 3.03
C GLY A 66 -11.83 1.13 3.62
N GLY A 67 -10.56 1.30 3.28
CA GLY A 67 -9.72 2.42 3.72
C GLY A 67 -10.01 3.72 2.99
N GLY A 68 -9.64 4.82 3.64
CA GLY A 68 -9.64 6.16 3.10
C GLY A 68 -8.30 6.56 2.46
N HIS A 69 -8.17 7.83 2.08
CA HIS A 69 -6.94 8.43 1.58
C HIS A 69 -6.01 8.86 2.73
N ARG A 70 -5.61 7.89 3.56
CA ARG A 70 -4.80 8.11 4.76
C ARG A 70 -3.57 7.23 4.78
N TRP A 71 -2.51 7.76 5.40
CA TRP A 71 -1.29 7.00 5.68
C TRP A 71 -1.59 5.98 6.79
N PRO A 72 -1.42 4.67 6.55
CA PRO A 72 -1.58 3.65 7.59
C PRO A 72 -0.55 3.90 8.69
N MET A 73 -1.05 4.11 9.91
CA MET A 73 -0.22 4.26 11.10
C MET A 73 -0.89 3.52 12.24
N ALA A 74 -0.09 2.72 12.93
CA ALA A 74 -0.49 2.19 14.22
C ALA A 74 -0.58 3.36 15.22
N LYS A 75 -1.80 3.57 15.75
CA LYS A 75 -2.15 4.38 16.95
C LYS A 75 -2.27 5.90 16.72
N TRP A 76 -3.47 6.34 16.40
CA TRP A 76 -3.90 7.73 16.61
C TRP A 76 -4.77 7.81 17.86
N SER A 77 -4.94 9.00 18.42
CA SER A 77 -5.98 9.22 19.42
C SER A 77 -7.38 9.12 18.78
N LEU A 78 -8.38 8.79 19.58
CA LEU A 78 -9.77 8.69 19.10
C LEU A 78 -10.28 9.99 18.47
N GLU A 79 -9.79 11.15 18.93
CA GLU A 79 -10.21 12.44 18.38
C GLU A 79 -9.57 12.71 17.02
N GLU A 80 -8.28 12.39 16.84
CA GLU A 80 -7.60 12.46 15.54
C GLU A 80 -8.25 11.52 14.52
N GLU A 81 -8.72 10.35 14.96
CA GLU A 81 -9.41 9.41 14.07
C GLU A 81 -10.76 9.91 13.59
N LYS A 82 -11.56 10.54 14.46
CA LYS A 82 -12.88 11.09 14.09
C LYS A 82 -12.76 12.21 13.07
N GLU A 83 -11.89 13.20 13.33
CA GLU A 83 -11.70 14.33 12.41
C GLU A 83 -11.24 13.84 11.04
N ALA A 84 -10.27 12.93 11.02
CA ALA A 84 -9.76 12.42 9.76
C ALA A 84 -10.69 11.42 9.06
N LEU A 85 -11.62 10.76 9.77
CA LEU A 85 -12.64 9.91 9.16
C LEU A 85 -13.56 10.73 8.24
N GLU A 86 -13.96 11.93 8.66
CA GLU A 86 -14.85 12.80 7.87
C GLU A 86 -14.18 13.36 6.61
N LEU A 87 -12.89 13.69 6.70
CA LEU A 87 -12.16 14.34 5.60
C LEU A 87 -11.49 13.36 4.64
N TYR A 88 -10.96 12.26 5.17
CA TYR A 88 -10.07 11.37 4.43
C TYR A 88 -10.50 9.91 4.47
N GLY A 89 -11.52 9.53 5.25
CA GLY A 89 -12.00 8.15 5.38
C GLY A 89 -11.27 7.34 6.47
N ALA A 90 -11.55 6.03 6.52
CA ALA A 90 -11.02 5.15 7.55
C ALA A 90 -9.49 4.96 7.43
N THR A 91 -8.82 4.72 8.54
CA THR A 91 -7.40 4.33 8.55
C THR A 91 -7.28 2.91 9.01
N ASN A 92 -6.53 2.13 8.24
CA ASN A 92 -6.06 0.83 8.68
C ASN A 92 -5.01 1.00 9.80
N ARG A 93 -5.17 0.19 10.85
CA ARG A 93 -4.31 0.22 12.04
C ARG A 93 -3.52 -1.08 12.23
N ASP A 94 -3.62 -2.00 11.27
CA ASP A 94 -2.90 -3.27 11.29
C ASP A 94 -1.41 -3.08 10.94
N ILE A 95 -1.11 -2.10 10.08
CA ILE A 95 0.26 -1.80 9.65
C ILE A 95 0.66 -0.35 9.87
N SER A 96 1.97 -0.15 9.93
CA SER A 96 2.62 1.15 9.79
C SER A 96 3.26 1.20 8.41
N ALA A 97 2.78 2.06 7.51
CA ALA A 97 3.34 2.16 6.17
C ALA A 97 4.83 2.59 6.20
N THR A 98 5.23 3.36 7.21
CA THR A 98 6.64 3.70 7.44
C THR A 98 7.48 2.47 7.76
N ASP A 99 6.97 1.57 8.61
CA ASP A 99 7.68 0.34 8.95
C ASP A 99 7.74 -0.61 7.75
N GLU A 100 6.67 -0.71 6.95
CA GLU A 100 6.65 -1.54 5.74
C GLU A 100 7.64 -1.04 4.67
N ILE A 101 7.74 0.28 4.47
CA ILE A 101 8.78 0.88 3.62
C ILE A 101 10.18 0.50 4.13
N TRP A 102 10.40 0.59 5.45
CA TRP A 102 11.67 0.20 6.03
C TRP A 102 11.96 -1.29 5.88
N ARG A 103 10.97 -2.17 6.08
CA ARG A 103 11.09 -3.62 5.86
C ARG A 103 11.49 -3.94 4.43
N PHE A 104 10.91 -3.25 3.44
CA PHE A 104 11.30 -3.40 2.04
C PHE A 104 12.80 -3.10 1.85
N PHE A 105 13.29 -1.98 2.37
CA PHE A 105 14.73 -1.67 2.25
C PHE A 105 15.61 -2.65 3.04
N GLN A 106 15.21 -3.05 4.24
CA GLN A 106 15.95 -4.04 5.04
C GLN A 106 16.06 -5.38 4.32
N HIS A 107 14.99 -5.84 3.67
CA HIS A 107 14.98 -7.06 2.86
C HIS A 107 16.06 -7.00 1.77
N HIS A 108 16.24 -5.86 1.12
CA HIS A 108 17.24 -5.70 0.04
C HIS A 108 18.65 -5.33 0.54
N LEU A 109 18.81 -4.84 1.78
CA LEU A 109 20.12 -4.61 2.40
C LEU A 109 20.72 -5.88 3.01
N SER A 110 19.87 -6.86 3.32
CA SER A 110 20.28 -8.11 3.98
C SER A 110 20.54 -9.26 2.99
N ASN A 111 20.27 -9.05 1.71
CA ASN A 111 20.48 -9.99 0.61
C ASN A 111 21.81 -9.73 -0.12
#